data_AF-R5KK72-F1
#
_entry.id   AF-R5KK72-F1
#
_cell.length_a   1.000
_cell.length_b   1.000
_cell.length_c   1.000
_cell.angle_alpha   90.00
_cell.angle_beta   90.00
_cell.angle_gamma   90.00
#
_symmetry.space_group_name_H-M   'P 1'
#
loop_
_entity.id
_entity.type
_entity.pdbx_description
1 polymer ?
#
loop_
_entity_poly.entity_id
_entity_poly.type
_entity_poly.pdbx_seq_one_letter_code
_entity_poly.pdbx_strand_id
1 'polypeptide(L)'
;MIKLYLTKSEYNYVNELMKNQIEKLKKMSPTERINWYNFSLFNKPINFTKEIDNTIYTVNTHFNENSTESIEEKTVRILEQTEK
;
A
#
# COMPACT_ATOMS: atom_id res chain seq x y z
N MET A 1 22.69 2.16 -9.17
CA MET A 1 21.29 1.72 -9.07
C MET A 1 21.25 0.19 -9.16
N ILE A 2 21.01 -0.50 -8.05
CA ILE A 2 20.95 -1.97 -8.02
C ILE A 2 19.57 -2.36 -8.55
N LYS A 3 19.52 -3.03 -9.71
CA LYS A 3 18.28 -3.63 -10.20
C LYS A 3 18.13 -5.01 -9.58
N LEU A 4 17.16 -5.15 -8.68
CA LEU A 4 16.79 -6.44 -8.10
C LEU A 4 15.92 -7.19 -9.11
N TYR A 5 16.53 -8.11 -9.85
CA TYR A 5 15.80 -9.04 -10.70
C TYR A 5 15.52 -10.32 -9.92
N LEU A 6 14.27 -10.78 -9.97
CA LEU A 6 13.90 -12.09 -9.47
C LEU A 6 14.37 -13.16 -10.47
N THR A 7 14.94 -14.24 -9.96
CA THR A 7 15.09 -15.48 -10.71
C THR A 7 13.70 -16.02 -11.10
N LYS A 8 13.65 -16.90 -12.10
CA LYS A 8 12.39 -17.54 -12.52
C LYS A 8 11.70 -18.26 -11.35
N SER A 9 12.47 -18.93 -10.49
CA SER A 9 11.95 -19.61 -9.31
C SER A 9 11.36 -18.64 -8.29
N GLU A 10 12.04 -17.54 -8.00
CA GLU A 10 11.55 -16.52 -7.08
C GLU A 10 10.30 -15.83 -7.63
N TYR A 11 10.27 -15.52 -8.92
CA TYR A 11 9.10 -14.95 -9.60
C TYR A 11 7.89 -15.90 -9.52
N ASN A 12 8.11 -17.19 -9.82
CA ASN A 12 7.05 -18.19 -9.71
C ASN A 12 6.54 -18.32 -8.27
N TYR A 13 7.45 -18.36 -7.31
CA TYR A 13 7.09 -18.42 -5.89
C TYR A 13 6.23 -17.22 -5.45
N VAL A 14 6.64 -16.00 -5.81
CA VAL A 14 5.88 -14.78 -5.48
C VAL A 14 4.50 -14.79 -6.14
N ASN A 15 4.40 -15.26 -7.39
CA ASN A 15 3.12 -15.39 -8.08
C ASN A 15 2.19 -16.43 -7.44
N GLU A 16 2.72 -17.59 -7.04
CA GLU A 16 1.94 -18.60 -6.32
C GLU A 16 1.47 -18.09 -4.97
N LEU A 17 2.35 -17.40 -4.23
CA LEU A 17 2.00 -16.76 -2.97
C LEU A 17 0.86 -15.75 -3.16
N MET A 18 0.97 -14.87 -4.16
CA MET A 18 -0.06 -13.88 -4.50
C MET A 18 -1.38 -14.56 -4.89
N LYS A 19 -1.33 -15.59 -5.73
CA LYS A 19 -2.51 -16.34 -6.16
C LYS A 19 -3.22 -16.99 -4.97
N ASN A 20 -2.47 -17.65 -4.09
CA ASN A 20 -3.01 -18.29 -2.89
C ASN A 20 -3.64 -17.27 -1.94
N GLN A 21 -3.03 -16.09 -1.80
CA GLN A 21 -3.59 -14.98 -1.04
C GLN A 21 -4.95 -14.53 -1.60
N ILE A 22 -5.03 -14.32 -2.92
CA ILE A 22 -6.27 -13.90 -3.59
C ILE A 22 -7.37 -14.94 -3.39
N GLU A 23 -7.06 -16.22 -3.57
CA GLU A 23 -8.04 -17.30 -3.37
C GLU A 23 -8.51 -17.41 -1.91
N LYS A 24 -7.63 -17.15 -0.94
CA LYS A 24 -8.02 -17.04 0.47
C LYS A 24 -8.99 -15.87 0.70
N LEU A 25 -8.69 -14.68 0.15
CA LEU A 25 -9.51 -13.47 0.33
C LEU A 25 -10.88 -13.56 -0.35
N LYS A 26 -10.98 -14.29 -1.47
CA LYS A 26 -12.25 -14.54 -2.16
C LYS A 26 -13.24 -15.34 -1.32
N LYS A 27 -12.74 -16.26 -0.49
CA LYS A 27 -13.57 -17.12 0.39
C LYS A 27 -14.05 -16.40 1.65
N MET A 28 -13.50 -15.23 1.97
CA MET A 28 -13.93 -14.41 3.10
C MET A 28 -15.19 -13.61 2.77
N SER A 29 -16.06 -13.44 3.76
CA SER A 29 -17.11 -12.43 3.73
C SER A 29 -16.52 -11.01 3.64
N PRO A 30 -17.31 -10.00 3.23
CA PRO A 30 -16.85 -8.62 3.20
C PRO A 30 -16.24 -8.13 4.52
N THR A 31 -16.88 -8.44 5.66
CA THR A 31 -16.41 -8.05 7.00
C THR A 31 -15.08 -8.72 7.36
N GLU A 32 -14.95 -10.03 7.10
CA GLU A 32 -13.71 -10.77 7.35
C GLU A 32 -12.55 -10.24 6.49
N ARG A 33 -12.84 -9.86 5.24
CA ARG A 33 -11.85 -9.29 4.33
C ARG A 33 -11.35 -7.92 4.81
N ILE A 34 -12.24 -7.07 5.33
CA ILE A 34 -11.88 -5.78 5.95
C ILE A 34 -11.02 -5.99 7.20
N ASN A 35 -11.42 -6.92 8.07
CA ASN A 35 -10.62 -7.25 9.26
C ASN A 35 -9.23 -7.76 8.86
N TRP A 36 -9.17 -8.68 7.90
CA TRP A 36 -7.91 -9.19 7.40
C TRP A 36 -7.01 -8.08 6.86
N TYR A 37 -7.57 -7.14 6.09
CA TYR A 37 -6.85 -5.97 5.56
C TYR A 37 -6.24 -5.12 6.68
N ASN A 38 -7.03 -4.80 7.72
CA ASN A 38 -6.60 -3.98 8.85
C ASN A 38 -5.47 -4.61 9.68
N PHE A 39 -5.41 -5.95 9.77
CA PHE A 39 -4.40 -6.67 10.55
C PHE A 39 -3.17 -7.11 9.74
N SER A 40 -3.34 -7.38 8.44
CA SER A 40 -2.31 -8.06 7.64
C SER A 40 -1.42 -7.12 6.85
N LEU A 41 -1.86 -5.88 6.63
CA LEU A 41 -1.02 -4.85 6.02
C LEU A 41 -0.19 -4.15 7.09
N PHE A 42 0.98 -3.68 6.67
CA PHE A 42 1.84 -2.85 7.50
C PHE A 42 1.02 -1.62 7.90
N ASN A 43 0.54 -1.61 9.14
CA ASN A 43 -0.39 -0.59 9.66
C ASN A 43 0.30 0.75 9.96
N LYS A 44 1.60 0.87 9.65
CA LYS A 44 2.25 2.17 9.75
C LYS A 44 1.72 3.02 8.62
N PRO A 45 1.19 4.20 8.93
CA PRO A 45 0.61 5.05 7.92
C PRO A 45 1.71 5.46 6.95
N ILE A 46 1.38 5.36 5.66
CA ILE A 46 2.29 5.65 4.54
C ILE A 46 2.75 7.11 4.61
N ASN A 47 1.89 7.99 5.11
CA ASN A 47 2.25 9.31 5.59
C ASN A 47 2.32 9.26 7.12
N PHE A 48 3.31 9.88 7.75
CA PHE A 48 3.30 9.97 9.21
C PHE A 48 3.88 11.29 9.69
N THR A 49 3.32 11.76 10.80
CA THR A 49 3.81 12.92 11.54
C THR A 49 4.46 12.44 12.81
N LYS A 50 5.63 12.98 13.13
CA LYS A 50 6.34 12.67 14.37
C LYS A 50 6.99 13.92 14.94
N GLU A 51 6.82 14.14 16.23
CA GLU A 51 7.54 15.16 16.97
C GLU A 51 8.88 14.59 17.47
N ILE A 52 9.97 15.31 17.20
CA ILE A 52 11.33 15.03 17.69
C ILE A 52 11.92 16.37 18.11
N ASP A 53 12.35 16.49 19.37
CA ASP A 53 12.97 17.70 19.92
C ASP A 53 12.16 18.98 19.65
N ASN A 54 10.87 18.96 20.00
CA ASN A 54 9.91 20.06 19.77
C ASN A 54 9.73 20.47 18.30
N THR A 55 10.22 19.68 17.36
CA THR A 55 10.05 19.90 15.92
C THR A 55 9.12 18.84 15.35
N ILE A 56 8.10 19.27 14.63
CA ILE A 56 7.14 18.38 13.96
C ILE A 56 7.67 18.05 12.56
N TYR A 57 7.96 16.78 12.33
CA TYR A 57 8.33 16.25 11.02
C TYR A 57 7.14 15.53 10.41
N THR A 58 6.81 15.88 9.17
CA THR A 58 5.81 15.19 8.36
C THR A 58 6.49 14.50 7.20
N VAL A 59 6.29 13.20 7.06
CA VAL A 59 6.74 12.42 5.91
C VAL A 59 5.52 12.15 5.04
N ASN A 60 5.58 12.64 3.79
CA ASN A 60 4.58 12.37 2.77
C ASN A 60 5.17 11.42 1.73
N THR A 61 4.43 10.38 1.38
CA THR A 61 4.81 9.45 0.32
C THR A 61 4.10 9.84 -0.97
N HIS A 62 4.84 9.73 -2.07
CA HIS A 62 4.40 10.07 -3.42
C HIS A 62 4.50 8.85 -4.34
N PHE A 63 3.67 8.79 -5.38
CA PHE A 63 3.71 7.67 -6.36
C PHE A 63 4.99 7.67 -7.20
N ASN A 64 5.62 8.83 -7.39
CA ASN A 64 6.92 8.99 -8.05
C ASN A 64 7.60 10.28 -7.57
N GLU A 65 8.89 10.43 -7.90
CA GLU A 65 9.74 11.56 -7.46
C GLU A 65 9.29 12.95 -7.96
N ASN A 66 8.54 13.00 -9.07
CA ASN A 66 8.07 14.24 -9.69
C ASN A 66 6.61 14.56 -9.32
N SER A 67 5.99 13.78 -8.44
CA SER A 67 4.58 13.95 -8.08
C SER A 67 4.44 15.14 -7.14
N THR A 68 3.63 16.12 -7.52
CA THR A 68 3.26 17.25 -6.65
C THR A 68 2.23 16.88 -5.60
N GLU A 69 1.44 15.84 -5.87
CA GLU A 69 0.45 15.27 -4.95
C GLU A 69 1.06 14.09 -4.20
N SER A 70 0.80 14.01 -2.90
CA SER A 70 0.99 12.82 -2.08
C SER A 70 0.03 11.70 -2.50
N ILE A 71 0.31 10.47 -2.05
CA ILE A 71 -0.58 9.32 -2.31
C ILE A 71 -1.99 9.59 -1.78
N GLU A 72 -2.11 10.25 -0.63
CA GLU A 72 -3.39 10.55 0.02
C GLU A 72 -4.21 11.55 -0.81
N GLU A 73 -3.63 12.69 -1.17
CA GLU A 73 -4.27 13.71 -2.01
C GLU A 73 -4.72 13.13 -3.36
N LYS A 74 -3.84 12.34 -4.00
CA LYS A 74 -4.17 11.71 -5.27
C LYS A 74 -5.28 10.65 -5.12
N THR A 75 -5.30 9.91 -4.01
CA THR A 75 -6.35 8.91 -3.74
C THR A 75 -7.70 9.59 -3.56
N VAL A 76 -7.76 10.66 -2.76
CA VAL A 76 -8.97 11.48 -2.59
C VAL A 76 -9.46 11.99 -3.94
N ARG A 77 -8.57 12.61 -4.74
CA ARG A 77 -8.92 13.12 -6.07
C ARG A 77 -9.50 12.03 -6.99
N ILE A 78 -8.91 10.83 -7.02
CA ILE A 78 -9.41 9.74 -7.86
C ILE A 78 -10.81 9.31 -7.41
N LEU A 79 -11.00 9.14 -6.09
CA LEU A 79 -12.29 8.71 -5.55
C LEU A 79 -13.38 9.76 -5.80
N GLU A 80 -13.10 11.04 -5.55
CA GLU A 80 -14.03 12.15 -5.79
C GLU A 80 -14.32 12.37 -7.28
N GLN A 81 -13.37 12.08 -8.18
CA GLN A 81 -13.61 12.13 -9.63
C GLN A 81 -14.48 10.97 -10.13
N THR A 82 -14.55 9.86 -9.38
CA THR A 82 -15.31 8.67 -9.75
C THR A 82 -16.79 8.76 -9.30
N GLU A 83 -17.17 9.77 -8.51
CA GLU A 83 -18.56 10.03 -8.09
C GLU A 83 -19.37 10.87 -9.11
N LYS A 84 -18.91 11.00 -10.36
CA LYS A 84 -19.66 11.60 -11.48
C LYS A 84 -20.22 10.53 -12.41
#